data_AF-A0A1U9NH13-F1
#
_entry.id   AF-A0A1U9NH13-F1
#
_cell.length_a   1.000
_cell.length_b   1.000
_cell.length_c   1.000
_cell.angle_alpha   90.00
_cell.angle_beta   90.00
_cell.angle_gamma   90.00
#
_symmetry.space_group_name_H-M   'P 1'
#
loop_
_entity.id
_entity.type
_entity.pdbx_description
1 polymer ?
#
loop_
_entity_poly.entity_id
_entity_poly.type
_entity_poly.pdbx_seq_one_letter_code
_entity_poly.pdbx_strand_id
1 'polypeptide(L)'
;MPNIAEKLKHLRISSGLTQKQVTDRTGIDDSRLSEYENGRSEPRLGILAKLADVYGVTLDSLFSAQIEPELRVLWRNEPQNKRDIQQEFLTYCRQYHQLEMWTNSKVEKKLPYPEISARRFHYQEVADLAAETRSLMGLGNRPGQTLFSILQEVYGVKIFHLDLEDAGIAACTVSEEFGPAIALNCNCPRWRRNHDIAHELFHILTWEHFGHSSEQLVLTDQEEKYATCFAGNLLMPEETVKAAVNKATDDSGKVSFNRLEMIAREFDVTLESLIWRLHYVYNFDLDETKSWIERSKNLVQKRARDKGEKPELFPERYKALAIGALLDGQISIGKFARFMQISRSAAKDYLSNESIDYAEMPVTNF
;
A
#
# COMPACT_ATOMS: atom_id res chain seq x y z
N MET A 1 32.06 11.48 10.04
CA MET A 1 30.73 11.29 10.64
C MET A 1 29.80 12.22 9.89
N PRO A 2 28.63 11.77 9.39
CA PRO A 2 27.69 12.69 8.76
C PRO A 2 27.34 13.80 9.77
N ASN A 3 27.46 15.04 9.33
CA ASN A 3 27.14 16.19 10.18
C ASN A 3 25.62 16.21 10.42
N ILE A 4 25.14 16.62 11.60
CA ILE A 4 23.71 16.78 11.90
C ILE A 4 22.99 17.58 10.80
N ALA A 5 23.67 18.56 10.21
CA ALA A 5 23.20 19.33 9.06
C ALA A 5 22.89 18.45 7.83
N GLU A 6 23.82 17.57 7.46
CA GLU A 6 23.65 16.62 6.35
C GLU A 6 22.53 15.63 6.65
N LYS A 7 22.43 15.15 7.89
CA LYS A 7 21.36 14.23 8.32
C LYS A 7 20.00 14.90 8.27
N LEU A 8 19.86 16.15 8.73
CA LEU A 8 18.61 16.92 8.65
C LEU A 8 18.20 17.17 7.20
N LYS A 9 19.15 17.58 6.34
CA LYS A 9 18.90 17.78 4.92
C LYS A 9 18.50 16.49 4.23
N HIS A 10 19.19 15.40 4.54
CA HIS A 10 18.87 14.08 4.02
C HIS A 10 17.49 13.61 4.46
N LEU A 11 17.15 13.74 5.74
CA LEU A 11 15.84 13.37 6.27
C LEU A 11 14.72 14.21 5.67
N ARG A 12 14.96 15.50 5.44
CA ARG A 12 14.01 16.34 4.70
C ARG A 12 13.81 15.83 3.28
N ILE A 13 14.90 15.56 2.55
CA ILE A 13 14.87 15.11 1.15
C ILE A 13 14.28 13.70 1.01
N SER A 14 14.60 12.78 1.91
CA SER A 14 14.03 11.42 1.95
C SER A 14 12.60 11.39 2.47
N SER A 15 12.20 12.40 3.24
CA SER A 15 10.79 12.72 3.49
C SER A 15 10.17 13.56 2.37
N GLY A 16 10.95 13.85 1.31
CA GLY A 16 10.71 14.69 0.12
C GLY A 16 10.23 16.13 0.34
N LEU A 17 10.07 16.55 1.59
CA LEU A 17 9.59 17.87 1.95
C LEU A 17 10.47 18.97 1.36
N THR A 18 9.84 20.03 0.89
CA THR A 18 10.50 21.31 0.65
C THR A 18 10.80 21.99 1.99
N GLN A 19 11.78 22.89 2.02
CA GLN A 19 12.03 23.71 3.21
C GLN A 19 10.75 24.46 3.63
N LYS A 20 10.01 24.99 2.65
CA LYS A 20 8.72 25.64 2.86
C LYS A 20 7.68 24.76 3.56
N GLN A 21 7.53 23.51 3.13
CA GLN A 21 6.60 22.59 3.78
C GLN A 21 7.02 22.25 5.23
N VAL A 22 8.33 22.18 5.50
CA VAL A 22 8.82 22.01 6.88
C VAL A 22 8.55 23.26 7.71
N THR A 23 8.76 24.44 7.15
CA THR A 23 8.43 25.73 7.75
C THR A 23 6.96 25.81 8.12
N ASP A 24 6.06 25.49 7.19
CA ASP A 24 4.61 25.50 7.40
C ASP A 24 4.19 24.53 8.53
N ARG A 25 4.90 23.39 8.68
CA ARG A 25 4.62 22.37 9.70
C ARG A 25 5.24 22.65 11.07
N THR A 26 6.36 23.36 11.14
CA THR A 26 7.14 23.53 12.38
C THR A 26 7.14 24.96 12.93
N GLY A 27 6.81 25.95 12.09
CA GLY A 27 7.00 27.37 12.33
C GLY A 27 8.46 27.83 12.31
N ILE A 28 9.40 26.99 11.86
CA ILE A 28 10.81 27.35 11.69
C ILE A 28 10.95 28.10 10.37
N ASP A 29 11.47 29.32 10.38
CA ASP A 29 11.66 30.10 9.15
C ASP A 29 12.56 29.39 8.12
N ASP A 30 12.22 29.51 6.83
CA ASP A 30 12.94 28.88 5.71
C ASP A 30 14.45 29.20 5.72
N SER A 31 14.82 30.44 6.07
CA SER A 31 16.23 30.84 6.16
C SER A 31 16.96 30.09 7.27
N ARG A 32 16.34 29.96 8.45
CA ARG A 32 16.90 29.24 9.59
C ARG A 32 17.01 27.74 9.32
N LEU A 33 15.99 27.16 8.69
CA LEU A 33 16.03 25.77 8.28
C LEU A 33 17.18 25.51 7.29
N SER A 34 17.37 26.41 6.33
CA SER A 34 18.51 26.34 5.40
C SER A 34 19.86 26.51 6.11
N GLU A 35 19.97 27.37 7.12
CA GLU A 35 21.18 27.48 7.94
C GLU A 35 21.49 26.18 8.69
N TYR A 36 20.47 25.52 9.25
CA TYR A 36 20.62 24.21 9.91
C TYR A 36 21.09 23.13 8.92
N GLU A 37 20.46 23.05 7.75
CA GLU A 37 20.78 22.03 6.73
C GLU A 37 22.15 22.23 6.06
N ASN A 38 22.72 23.43 6.14
CA ASN A 38 24.04 23.74 5.60
C ASN A 38 25.12 23.88 6.69
N GLY A 39 24.79 23.58 7.96
CA GLY A 39 25.72 23.62 9.09
C GLY A 39 26.19 25.03 9.46
N ARG A 40 25.46 26.07 9.06
CA ARG A 40 25.76 27.47 9.43
C ARG A 40 25.26 27.81 10.84
N SER A 41 24.27 27.09 11.33
CA SER A 41 23.71 27.21 12.67
C SER A 41 23.39 25.82 13.22
N GLU A 42 23.47 25.65 14.54
CA GLU A 42 23.05 24.41 15.19
C GLU A 42 21.63 24.55 15.76
N PRO A 43 20.70 23.62 15.44
CA PRO A 43 19.37 23.64 16.02
C PRO A 43 19.40 23.22 17.49
N ARG A 44 18.62 23.92 18.32
CA ARG A 44 18.41 23.52 19.72
C ARG A 44 17.61 22.22 19.78
N LEU A 45 17.69 21.52 20.92
CA LEU A 45 16.98 20.25 21.15
C LEU A 45 15.48 20.30 20.81
N GLY A 46 14.79 21.38 21.22
CA GLY A 46 13.36 21.55 20.91
C GLY A 46 13.07 21.72 19.41
N ILE A 47 14.02 22.26 18.64
CA ILE A 47 13.92 22.34 17.17
C ILE A 47 14.19 20.96 16.55
N LEU A 48 15.22 20.26 17.03
CA LEU A 48 15.51 18.90 16.59
C LEU A 48 14.32 17.96 16.83
N ALA A 49 13.64 18.07 17.99
CA ALA A 49 12.44 17.28 18.28
C ALA A 49 11.29 17.56 17.30
N LYS A 50 11.07 18.84 16.96
CA LYS A 50 10.07 19.23 15.94
C LYS A 50 10.41 18.68 14.55
N LEU A 51 11.69 18.76 14.15
CA LEU A 51 12.15 18.24 12.87
C LEU A 51 12.06 16.72 12.83
N ALA A 52 12.46 16.02 13.88
CA ALA A 52 12.33 14.56 14.00
C ALA A 52 10.87 14.12 13.85
N ASP A 53 9.95 14.80 14.53
CA ASP A 53 8.50 14.53 14.45
C ASP A 53 7.92 14.81 13.05
N VAL A 54 8.41 15.85 12.35
CA VAL A 54 8.00 16.13 10.96
C VAL A 54 8.59 15.14 9.96
N TYR A 55 9.81 14.67 10.18
CA TYR A 55 10.47 13.67 9.33
C TYR A 55 10.01 12.23 9.63
N GLY A 56 9.29 12.04 10.75
CA GLY A 56 8.77 10.74 11.17
C GLY A 56 9.83 9.83 11.77
N VAL A 57 10.90 10.39 12.35
CA VAL A 57 12.01 9.63 12.93
C VAL A 57 12.18 9.93 14.42
N THR A 58 12.94 9.10 15.13
CA THR A 58 13.31 9.37 16.54
C THR A 58 14.38 10.46 16.63
N LEU A 59 14.48 11.08 17.80
CA LEU A 59 15.54 12.06 18.04
C LEU A 59 16.93 11.41 17.98
N ASP A 60 17.08 10.18 18.48
CA ASP A 60 18.31 9.40 18.42
C ASP A 60 18.78 9.13 16.98
N SER A 61 17.85 8.91 16.05
CA SER A 61 18.20 8.64 14.65
C SER A 61 18.92 9.84 14.01
N LEU A 62 18.63 11.07 14.45
CA LEU A 62 19.31 12.28 13.97
C LEU A 62 20.82 12.27 14.26
N PHE A 63 21.24 11.54 15.30
CA PHE A 63 22.64 11.43 15.72
C PHE A 63 23.31 10.14 15.27
N SER A 64 22.59 9.27 14.55
CA SER A 64 23.16 8.04 14.00
C SER A 64 24.22 8.33 12.93
N ALA A 65 25.29 7.54 12.94
CA ALA A 65 26.42 7.71 12.01
C ALA A 65 26.12 7.24 10.58
N GLN A 66 24.97 6.59 10.34
CA GLN A 66 24.57 6.06 9.04
C GLN A 66 23.52 6.97 8.42
N ILE A 67 23.74 7.37 7.17
CA ILE A 67 22.68 7.93 6.33
C ILE A 67 21.94 6.72 5.77
N GLU A 68 20.67 6.57 6.12
CA GLU A 68 19.84 5.48 5.60
C GLU A 68 19.66 5.67 4.09
N PRO A 69 19.71 4.59 3.30
CA PRO A 69 19.50 4.69 1.86
C PRO A 69 18.11 5.27 1.56
N GLU A 70 18.01 6.02 0.46
CA GLU A 70 16.73 6.60 0.03
C GLU A 70 15.70 5.49 -0.17
N LEU A 71 14.56 5.61 0.53
CA LEU A 71 13.49 4.62 0.46
C LEU A 71 12.89 4.59 -0.94
N ARG A 72 12.70 3.38 -1.44
CA ARG A 72 12.33 3.14 -2.82
C ARG A 72 10.88 2.74 -2.94
N VAL A 73 10.16 3.47 -3.77
CA VAL A 73 8.77 3.17 -4.08
C VAL A 73 8.68 2.74 -5.53
N LEU A 74 8.24 1.50 -5.72
CA LEU A 74 8.01 0.89 -7.02
C LEU A 74 6.61 1.32 -7.48
N TRP A 75 6.56 2.06 -8.58
CA TRP A 75 5.30 2.54 -9.16
C TRP A 75 4.98 1.72 -10.40
N ARG A 76 3.80 1.12 -10.44
CA ARG A 76 3.31 0.45 -11.65
C ARG A 76 3.10 1.43 -12.80
N ASN A 77 2.47 2.56 -12.47
CA ASN A 77 2.34 3.74 -13.32
C ASN A 77 2.61 4.96 -12.44
N GLU A 78 3.19 6.02 -13.00
CA GLU A 78 3.56 7.21 -12.22
C GLU A 78 2.46 8.28 -12.29
N PRO A 79 2.00 8.82 -11.14
CA PRO A 79 1.10 9.97 -11.13
C PRO A 79 1.86 11.25 -11.48
N GLN A 80 1.15 12.30 -11.91
CA GLN A 80 1.79 13.58 -12.25
C GLN A 80 2.52 14.18 -11.04
N ASN A 81 1.89 14.12 -9.86
CA ASN A 81 2.46 14.60 -8.61
C ASN A 81 3.23 13.51 -7.83
N LYS A 82 3.93 12.59 -8.54
CA LYS A 82 4.68 11.46 -7.95
C LYS A 82 5.47 11.83 -6.71
N ARG A 83 6.23 12.92 -6.76
CA ARG A 83 7.09 13.33 -5.66
C ARG A 83 6.29 13.59 -4.37
N ASP A 84 5.16 14.27 -4.44
CA ASP A 84 4.39 14.63 -3.24
C ASP A 84 3.61 13.42 -2.71
N ILE A 85 2.99 12.65 -3.60
CA ILE A 85 2.26 11.43 -3.23
C ILE A 85 3.21 10.39 -2.61
N GLN A 86 4.41 10.22 -3.17
CA GLN A 86 5.42 9.31 -2.60
C GLN A 86 5.81 9.70 -1.18
N GLN A 87 5.97 11.00 -0.91
CA GLN A 87 6.29 11.48 0.44
C GLN A 87 5.17 11.23 1.41
N GLU A 88 3.95 11.51 0.98
CA GLU A 88 2.76 11.32 1.75
C GLU A 88 2.63 9.84 2.15
N PHE A 89 2.78 8.94 1.17
CA PHE A 89 2.79 7.50 1.38
C PHE A 89 3.86 7.04 2.38
N LEU A 90 5.12 7.46 2.20
CA LEU A 90 6.21 7.11 3.12
C LEU A 90 6.01 7.68 4.52
N THR A 91 5.44 8.88 4.63
CA THR A 91 5.09 9.50 5.92
C THR A 91 4.06 8.64 6.66
N TYR A 92 3.01 8.18 5.97
CA TYR A 92 2.02 7.30 6.59
C TYR A 92 2.60 5.95 6.99
N CYS A 93 3.52 5.40 6.20
CA CYS A 93 4.22 4.17 6.56
C CYS A 93 4.99 4.31 7.89
N ARG A 94 5.75 5.40 8.04
CA ARG A 94 6.48 5.72 9.29
C ARG A 94 5.54 5.98 10.46
N GLN A 95 4.46 6.76 10.26
CA GLN A 95 3.46 7.00 11.30
C GLN A 95 2.81 5.71 11.78
N TYR A 96 2.42 4.83 10.85
CA TYR A 96 1.87 3.52 11.17
C TYR A 96 2.88 2.71 12.00
N HIS A 97 4.14 2.64 11.58
CA HIS A 97 5.17 1.96 12.35
C HIS A 97 5.33 2.53 13.77
N GLN A 98 5.34 3.86 13.93
CA GLN A 98 5.38 4.49 15.25
C GLN A 98 4.19 4.09 16.13
N LEU A 99 2.98 4.07 15.57
CA LEU A 99 1.79 3.62 16.27
C LEU A 99 1.90 2.15 16.72
N GLU A 100 2.42 1.26 15.85
CA GLU A 100 2.68 -0.14 16.22
C GLU A 100 3.67 -0.26 17.38
N MET A 101 4.73 0.57 17.39
CA MET A 101 5.73 0.56 18.46
C MET A 101 5.17 1.09 19.78
N TRP A 102 4.44 2.21 19.76
CA TRP A 102 3.84 2.81 20.96
C TRP A 102 2.78 1.94 21.61
N THR A 103 2.04 1.16 20.81
CA THR A 103 0.99 0.25 21.28
C THR A 103 1.47 -1.20 21.44
N ASN A 104 2.78 -1.46 21.26
CA ASN A 104 3.38 -2.79 21.28
C ASN A 104 2.61 -3.83 20.44
N SER A 105 2.12 -3.40 19.26
CA SER A 105 1.22 -4.15 18.40
C SER A 105 1.84 -4.49 17.04
N LYS A 106 3.17 -4.51 16.96
CA LYS A 106 3.91 -4.89 15.75
C LYS A 106 3.62 -6.34 15.38
N VAL A 107 3.34 -6.59 14.10
CA VAL A 107 3.18 -7.94 13.56
C VAL A 107 4.56 -8.56 13.30
N GLU A 108 4.87 -9.65 14.00
CA GLU A 108 6.16 -10.35 13.88
C GLU A 108 6.18 -11.39 12.73
N LYS A 109 5.02 -11.81 12.24
CA LYS A 109 4.94 -12.83 11.19
C LYS A 109 5.40 -12.25 9.86
N LYS A 110 6.51 -12.78 9.34
CA LYS A 110 7.07 -12.39 8.05
C LYS A 110 6.23 -12.90 6.88
N LEU A 111 6.23 -12.15 5.78
CA LEU A 111 5.70 -12.63 4.51
C LEU A 111 6.47 -13.90 4.08
N PRO A 112 5.80 -14.83 3.37
CA PRO A 112 6.43 -16.03 2.85
C PRO A 112 7.29 -15.69 1.63
N TYR A 113 8.42 -15.01 1.86
CA TYR A 113 9.38 -14.71 0.81
C TYR A 113 9.90 -16.04 0.24
N PRO A 114 9.67 -16.32 -1.06
CA PRO A 114 10.14 -17.56 -1.66
C PRO A 114 11.67 -17.61 -1.64
N GLU A 115 12.24 -18.78 -1.35
CA GLU A 115 13.66 -19.04 -1.52
C GLU A 115 13.98 -19.16 -3.01
N ILE A 116 14.08 -18.02 -3.69
CA ILE A 116 14.33 -18.00 -5.13
C ILE A 116 15.83 -18.14 -5.38
N SER A 117 16.31 -19.38 -5.40
CA SER A 117 17.70 -19.69 -5.75
C SER A 117 17.95 -19.53 -7.25
N ALA A 118 18.38 -18.36 -7.73
CA ALA A 118 18.93 -18.12 -9.09
C ALA A 118 18.15 -18.73 -10.30
N ARG A 119 16.87 -19.09 -10.13
CA ARG A 119 16.04 -19.68 -11.19
C ARG A 119 15.57 -18.55 -12.10
N ARG A 120 15.53 -18.83 -13.41
CA ARG A 120 14.79 -17.99 -14.34
C ARG A 120 13.31 -18.11 -13.97
N PHE A 121 12.67 -17.00 -13.63
CA PHE A 121 11.20 -16.96 -13.54
C PHE A 121 10.63 -17.23 -14.94
N HIS A 122 9.82 -18.27 -15.07
CA HIS A 122 8.88 -18.43 -16.18
C HIS A 122 7.45 -18.39 -15.63
N TYR A 123 6.47 -18.41 -16.53
CA TYR A 123 5.05 -18.32 -16.16
C TYR A 123 4.57 -19.47 -15.26
N GLN A 124 5.21 -20.64 -15.34
CA GLN A 124 4.88 -21.77 -14.48
C GLN A 124 5.29 -21.49 -13.02
N GLU A 125 6.51 -21.01 -12.79
CA GLU A 125 6.97 -20.66 -11.44
C GLU A 125 6.12 -19.53 -10.82
N VAL A 126 5.64 -18.59 -11.64
CA VAL A 126 4.69 -17.56 -11.20
C VAL A 126 3.36 -18.17 -10.74
N ALA A 127 2.82 -19.14 -11.48
CA ALA A 127 1.59 -19.83 -11.12
C ALA A 127 1.76 -20.66 -9.84
N ASP A 128 2.89 -21.35 -9.71
CA ASP A 128 3.24 -22.14 -8.52
C ASP A 128 3.39 -21.24 -7.28
N LEU A 129 4.09 -20.11 -7.42
CA LEU A 129 4.24 -19.11 -6.36
C LEU A 129 2.88 -18.57 -5.90
N ALA A 130 1.94 -18.33 -6.83
CA ALA A 130 0.60 -17.89 -6.51
C ALA A 130 -0.20 -18.98 -5.75
N ALA A 131 -0.05 -20.24 -6.14
CA ALA A 131 -0.69 -21.36 -5.45
C ALA A 131 -0.13 -21.58 -4.04
N GLU A 132 1.18 -21.53 -3.89
CA GLU A 132 1.87 -21.62 -2.60
C GLU A 132 1.47 -20.46 -1.68
N THR A 133 1.53 -19.21 -2.19
CA THR A 133 1.11 -18.02 -1.43
C THR A 133 -0.33 -18.15 -0.94
N ARG A 134 -1.26 -18.59 -1.80
CA ARG A 134 -2.65 -18.81 -1.42
C ARG A 134 -2.80 -19.85 -0.30
N SER A 135 -2.03 -20.93 -0.38
CA SER A 135 -2.03 -22.01 0.62
C SER A 135 -1.47 -21.53 1.97
N LEU A 136 -0.27 -20.92 1.96
CA LEU A 136 0.42 -20.44 3.16
C LEU A 136 -0.35 -19.35 3.89
N MET A 137 -1.00 -18.45 3.13
CA MET A 137 -1.81 -17.38 3.69
C MET A 137 -3.23 -17.81 4.06
N GLY A 138 -3.66 -19.02 3.67
CA GLY A 138 -5.01 -19.51 3.95
C GLY A 138 -6.12 -18.69 3.28
N LEU A 139 -5.90 -18.15 2.07
CA LEU A 139 -6.85 -17.24 1.41
C LEU A 139 -8.14 -17.93 0.93
N GLY A 140 -8.15 -19.26 0.92
CA GLY A 140 -9.26 -20.08 0.43
C GLY A 140 -9.50 -19.94 -1.07
N ASN A 141 -10.75 -20.16 -1.50
CA ASN A 141 -11.13 -20.20 -2.92
C ASN A 141 -11.62 -18.84 -3.47
N ARG A 142 -11.73 -17.82 -2.60
CA ARG A 142 -12.17 -16.47 -2.98
C ARG A 142 -11.19 -15.41 -2.42
N PRO A 143 -9.92 -15.41 -2.86
CA PRO A 143 -8.89 -14.59 -2.23
C PRO A 143 -9.15 -13.09 -2.27
N GLY A 144 -9.87 -12.58 -3.28
CA GLY A 144 -10.26 -11.17 -3.35
C GLY A 144 -11.09 -10.68 -2.15
N GLN A 145 -11.73 -11.58 -1.40
CA GLN A 145 -12.52 -11.23 -0.23
C GLN A 145 -11.69 -11.12 1.06
N THR A 146 -10.54 -11.80 1.13
CA THR A 146 -9.75 -11.96 2.36
C THR A 146 -8.33 -11.43 2.26
N LEU A 147 -7.80 -11.21 1.04
CA LEU A 147 -6.41 -10.82 0.81
C LEU A 147 -6.02 -9.54 1.56
N PHE A 148 -6.86 -8.50 1.49
CA PHE A 148 -6.61 -7.23 2.17
C PHE A 148 -6.41 -7.40 3.69
N SER A 149 -7.36 -8.06 4.35
CA SER A 149 -7.32 -8.23 5.81
C SER A 149 -6.19 -9.15 6.24
N ILE A 150 -5.91 -10.21 5.49
CA ILE A 150 -4.81 -11.14 5.81
C ILE A 150 -3.46 -10.44 5.70
N LEU A 151 -3.21 -9.69 4.61
CA LEU A 151 -1.95 -8.98 4.46
C LEU A 151 -1.73 -7.96 5.58
N GLN A 152 -2.77 -7.22 5.96
CA GLN A 152 -2.67 -6.22 7.01
C GLN A 152 -2.57 -6.81 8.42
N GLU A 153 -3.51 -7.67 8.80
CA GLU A 153 -3.65 -8.15 10.18
C GLU A 153 -2.67 -9.26 10.54
N VAL A 154 -2.37 -10.15 9.57
CA VAL A 154 -1.58 -11.35 9.80
C VAL A 154 -0.13 -11.15 9.39
N TYR A 155 0.14 -10.34 8.37
CA TYR A 155 1.50 -10.13 7.82
C TYR A 155 2.03 -8.70 7.98
N GLY A 156 1.26 -7.78 8.59
CA GLY A 156 1.72 -6.42 8.90
C GLY A 156 1.99 -5.55 7.68
N VAL A 157 1.43 -5.89 6.51
CA VAL A 157 1.56 -5.07 5.30
C VAL A 157 0.75 -3.79 5.46
N LYS A 158 1.42 -2.65 5.31
CA LYS A 158 0.79 -1.33 5.47
C LYS A 158 0.11 -0.93 4.18
N ILE A 159 -1.22 -0.97 4.13
CA ILE A 159 -2.01 -0.68 2.93
C ILE A 159 -2.81 0.61 3.13
N PHE A 160 -2.66 1.56 2.21
CA PHE A 160 -3.37 2.86 2.23
C PHE A 160 -4.13 3.10 0.92
N HIS A 161 -5.22 3.86 1.00
CA HIS A 161 -6.00 4.28 -0.17
C HIS A 161 -5.77 5.76 -0.48
N LEU A 162 -4.83 6.05 -1.36
CA LEU A 162 -4.47 7.42 -1.75
C LEU A 162 -5.26 7.87 -2.98
N ASP A 163 -5.41 9.19 -3.15
CA ASP A 163 -5.89 9.75 -4.41
C ASP A 163 -4.71 9.81 -5.39
N LEU A 164 -4.64 8.81 -6.28
CA LEU A 164 -3.52 8.64 -7.20
C LEU A 164 -3.84 9.17 -8.61
N GLU A 165 -4.83 10.07 -8.73
CA GLU A 165 -5.29 10.60 -10.00
C GLU A 165 -5.90 9.46 -10.87
N ASP A 166 -5.14 8.89 -11.79
CA ASP A 166 -5.61 7.95 -12.81
C ASP A 166 -5.79 6.51 -12.32
N ALA A 167 -6.79 5.85 -12.92
CA ALA A 167 -7.01 4.43 -12.69
C ALA A 167 -5.83 3.58 -13.18
N GLY A 168 -5.39 2.63 -12.37
CA GLY A 168 -4.26 1.75 -12.68
C GLY A 168 -2.92 2.23 -12.14
N ILE A 169 -2.90 3.34 -11.39
CA ILE A 169 -1.78 3.73 -10.55
C ILE A 169 -1.89 3.01 -9.20
N ALA A 170 -0.82 2.30 -8.85
CA ALA A 170 -0.58 1.65 -7.57
C ALA A 170 0.93 1.61 -7.34
N ALA A 171 1.34 1.45 -6.09
CA ALA A 171 2.74 1.36 -5.74
C ALA A 171 2.99 0.47 -4.53
N CYS A 172 4.21 -0.03 -4.42
CA CYS A 172 4.68 -0.76 -3.25
C CYS A 172 6.11 -0.38 -2.85
N THR A 173 6.46 -0.71 -1.62
CA THR A 173 7.80 -0.51 -1.07
C THR A 173 8.09 -1.54 0.01
N VAL A 174 9.37 -1.86 0.19
CA VAL A 174 9.86 -2.67 1.30
C VAL A 174 10.95 -1.88 2.02
N SER A 175 10.74 -1.64 3.32
CA SER A 175 11.67 -0.90 4.17
C SER A 175 12.12 -1.75 5.35
N GLU A 176 13.39 -1.64 5.73
CA GLU A 176 13.90 -2.24 6.97
C GLU A 176 13.27 -1.60 8.22
N GLU A 177 12.84 -0.33 8.13
CA GLU A 177 12.23 0.43 9.22
C GLU A 177 10.80 -0.06 9.52
N PHE A 178 9.91 0.06 8.53
CA PHE A 178 8.48 -0.16 8.71
C PHE A 178 7.93 -1.41 8.02
N GLY A 179 8.76 -2.17 7.30
CA GLY A 179 8.36 -3.36 6.55
C GLY A 179 7.71 -3.06 5.19
N PRO A 180 6.92 -4.00 4.65
CA PRO A 180 6.26 -3.85 3.35
C PRO A 180 5.04 -2.92 3.41
N ALA A 181 4.86 -2.11 2.37
CA ALA A 181 3.71 -1.23 2.23
C ALA A 181 3.18 -1.17 0.79
N ILE A 182 1.88 -0.88 0.66
CA ILE A 182 1.16 -0.76 -0.61
C ILE A 182 0.31 0.53 -0.60
N ALA A 183 0.40 1.29 -1.69
CA ALA A 183 -0.48 2.41 -2.00
C ALA A 183 -1.46 2.01 -3.11
N LEU A 184 -2.76 2.14 -2.83
CA LEU A 184 -3.84 1.83 -3.77
C LEU A 184 -4.59 3.10 -4.15
N ASN A 185 -5.03 3.21 -5.40
CA ASN A 185 -5.88 4.33 -5.82
C ASN A 185 -7.31 4.18 -5.24
N CYS A 186 -7.72 5.12 -4.40
CA CYS A 186 -9.07 5.18 -3.82
C CYS A 186 -10.18 5.40 -4.86
N ASN A 187 -9.86 5.92 -6.06
CA ASN A 187 -10.81 6.16 -7.15
C ASN A 187 -11.12 4.90 -7.99
N CYS A 188 -10.36 3.82 -7.78
CA CYS A 188 -10.60 2.50 -8.38
C CYS A 188 -11.63 1.72 -7.56
N PRO A 189 -12.56 0.96 -8.17
CA PRO A 189 -13.50 0.11 -7.44
C PRO A 189 -12.80 -1.06 -6.73
N ARG A 190 -13.45 -1.63 -5.69
CA ARG A 190 -12.90 -2.69 -4.83
C ARG A 190 -12.26 -3.85 -5.60
N TRP A 191 -12.98 -4.45 -6.55
CA TRP A 191 -12.47 -5.58 -7.35
C TRP A 191 -11.23 -5.22 -8.20
N ARG A 192 -11.04 -3.94 -8.56
CA ARG A 192 -9.81 -3.49 -9.23
C ARG A 192 -8.68 -3.37 -8.21
N ARG A 193 -8.96 -2.81 -7.04
CA ARG A 193 -7.98 -2.71 -5.95
C ARG A 193 -7.50 -4.08 -5.49
N ASN A 194 -8.34 -5.11 -5.47
CA ASN A 194 -7.92 -6.49 -5.17
C ASN A 194 -6.87 -7.02 -6.15
N HIS A 195 -7.05 -6.74 -7.44
CA HIS A 195 -6.05 -7.08 -8.45
C HIS A 195 -4.75 -6.31 -8.21
N ASP A 196 -4.85 -5.01 -7.92
CA ASP A 196 -3.68 -4.19 -7.66
C ASP A 196 -2.94 -4.67 -6.38
N ILE A 197 -3.64 -5.04 -5.30
CA ILE A 197 -3.03 -5.66 -4.11
C ILE A 197 -2.28 -6.95 -4.46
N ALA A 198 -2.90 -7.85 -5.22
CA ALA A 198 -2.27 -9.11 -5.59
C ALA A 198 -1.05 -8.90 -6.51
N HIS A 199 -1.11 -7.88 -7.37
CA HIS A 199 -0.01 -7.48 -8.25
C HIS A 199 1.15 -6.89 -7.44
N GLU A 200 0.88 -5.93 -6.55
CA GLU A 200 1.90 -5.35 -5.67
C GLU A 200 2.50 -6.39 -4.70
N LEU A 201 1.70 -7.37 -4.27
CA LEU A 201 2.20 -8.48 -3.46
C LEU A 201 3.26 -9.30 -4.20
N PHE A 202 3.13 -9.50 -5.53
CA PHE A 202 4.18 -10.15 -6.31
C PHE A 202 5.50 -9.39 -6.18
N HIS A 203 5.49 -8.09 -6.45
CA HIS A 203 6.70 -7.27 -6.37
C HIS A 203 7.32 -7.27 -4.98
N ILE A 204 6.52 -7.25 -3.91
CA ILE A 204 7.00 -7.38 -2.54
C ILE A 204 7.66 -8.76 -2.31
N LEU A 205 7.01 -9.85 -2.72
CA LEU A 205 7.55 -11.20 -2.53
C LEU A 205 8.83 -11.44 -3.35
N THR A 206 8.95 -10.80 -4.50
CA THR A 206 10.11 -10.93 -5.40
C THR A 206 11.07 -9.75 -5.33
N TRP A 207 10.97 -8.90 -4.30
CA TRP A 207 11.69 -7.63 -4.18
C TRP A 207 13.21 -7.79 -4.34
N GLU A 208 13.80 -8.69 -3.55
CA GLU A 208 15.22 -9.02 -3.61
C GLU A 208 15.60 -9.73 -4.91
N HIS A 209 14.72 -10.57 -5.45
CA HIS A 209 15.00 -11.37 -6.64
C HIS A 209 15.20 -10.50 -7.88
N PHE A 210 14.36 -9.48 -8.07
CA PHE A 210 14.50 -8.53 -9.17
C PHE A 210 15.49 -7.39 -8.88
N GLY A 211 16.19 -7.45 -7.74
CA GLY A 211 17.23 -6.49 -7.40
C GLY A 211 16.70 -5.09 -7.09
N HIS A 212 15.45 -4.97 -6.60
CA HIS A 212 14.86 -3.68 -6.22
C HIS A 212 15.55 -3.04 -5.00
N SER A 213 16.42 -3.81 -4.33
CA SER A 213 17.34 -3.35 -3.29
C SER A 213 18.67 -2.78 -3.83
N SER A 214 18.97 -2.91 -5.13
CA SER A 214 20.21 -2.45 -5.80
C SER A 214 20.05 -1.11 -6.53
N GLU A 215 21.11 -0.33 -6.79
CA GLU A 215 21.09 1.06 -7.33
C GLU A 215 20.18 1.38 -8.53
N GLN A 216 19.72 0.41 -9.33
CA GLN A 216 18.81 0.63 -10.47
C GLN A 216 17.46 -0.03 -10.24
N LEU A 217 16.42 0.79 -10.07
CA LEU A 217 15.03 0.34 -9.95
C LEU A 217 14.35 0.49 -11.32
N VAL A 218 14.48 -0.54 -12.15
CA VAL A 218 13.89 -0.57 -13.49
C VAL A 218 12.92 -1.73 -13.58
N LEU A 219 11.62 -1.42 -13.58
CA LEU A 219 10.59 -2.38 -13.92
C LEU A 219 10.76 -2.80 -15.38
N THR A 220 10.89 -4.11 -15.60
CA THR A 220 10.87 -4.66 -16.95
C THR A 220 9.44 -5.00 -17.36
N ASP A 221 9.11 -4.86 -18.64
CA ASP A 221 7.82 -5.30 -19.18
C ASP A 221 7.51 -6.78 -18.86
N GLN A 222 8.56 -7.59 -18.70
CA GLN A 222 8.41 -9.00 -18.35
C GLN A 222 8.01 -9.18 -16.88
N GLU A 223 8.58 -8.39 -15.97
CA GLU A 223 8.21 -8.40 -14.55
C GLU A 223 6.75 -7.98 -14.36
N GLU A 224 6.29 -6.93 -15.04
CA GLU A 224 4.88 -6.49 -15.04
C GLU A 224 3.91 -7.57 -15.54
N LYS A 225 4.33 -8.31 -16.58
CA LYS A 225 3.56 -9.47 -17.07
C LYS A 225 3.52 -10.60 -16.05
N TYR A 226 4.60 -10.83 -15.31
CA TYR A 226 4.64 -11.81 -14.23
C TYR A 226 3.77 -11.39 -13.05
N ALA A 227 3.82 -10.13 -12.62
CA ALA A 227 2.95 -9.60 -11.57
C ALA A 227 1.47 -9.71 -11.95
N THR A 228 1.13 -9.43 -13.21
CA THR A 228 -0.24 -9.63 -13.75
C THR A 228 -0.64 -11.12 -13.77
N CYS A 229 0.26 -12.01 -14.19
CA CYS A 229 0.02 -13.44 -14.18
C CYS A 229 -0.16 -14.00 -12.76
N PHE A 230 0.67 -13.54 -11.82
CA PHE A 230 0.58 -13.89 -10.40
C PHE A 230 -0.78 -13.46 -9.83
N ALA A 231 -1.19 -12.21 -10.03
CA ALA A 231 -2.46 -11.69 -9.55
C ALA A 231 -3.65 -12.52 -10.06
N GLY A 232 -3.64 -12.88 -11.35
CA GLY A 232 -4.65 -13.74 -11.95
C GLY A 232 -4.69 -15.15 -11.35
N ASN A 233 -3.54 -15.79 -11.17
CA ASN A 233 -3.46 -17.14 -10.57
C ASN A 233 -3.80 -17.15 -9.07
N LEU A 234 -3.44 -16.09 -8.35
CA LEU A 234 -3.71 -15.96 -6.92
C LEU A 234 -5.21 -15.81 -6.70
N LEU A 235 -5.82 -14.80 -7.33
CA LEU A 235 -7.22 -14.40 -7.11
C LEU A 235 -8.22 -15.37 -7.74
N MET A 236 -7.84 -16.09 -8.79
CA MET A 236 -8.74 -16.99 -9.52
C MET A 236 -8.16 -18.40 -9.62
N PRO A 237 -8.24 -19.21 -8.54
CA PRO A 237 -7.81 -20.61 -8.56
C PRO A 237 -8.49 -21.39 -9.68
N GLU A 238 -7.70 -22.13 -10.47
CA GLU A 238 -8.14 -22.75 -11.71
C GLU A 238 -9.37 -23.65 -11.52
N GLU A 239 -9.30 -24.58 -10.57
CA GLU A 239 -10.39 -25.53 -10.30
C GLU A 239 -11.68 -24.82 -9.88
N THR A 240 -11.57 -23.70 -9.15
CA THR A 240 -12.75 -22.95 -8.77
C THR A 240 -13.33 -22.13 -9.91
N VAL A 241 -12.48 -21.60 -10.81
CA VAL A 241 -12.95 -20.94 -12.04
C VAL A 241 -13.66 -21.95 -12.92
N LYS A 242 -13.08 -23.14 -13.13
CA LYS A 242 -13.70 -24.23 -13.89
C LYS A 242 -15.07 -24.60 -13.33
N ALA A 243 -15.16 -24.81 -12.02
CA ALA A 243 -16.44 -25.12 -11.37
C ALA A 243 -17.49 -24.01 -11.57
N ALA A 244 -17.10 -22.74 -11.43
CA ALA A 244 -18.00 -21.60 -11.61
C ALA A 244 -18.48 -21.45 -13.06
N VAL A 245 -17.58 -21.63 -14.02
CA VAL A 245 -17.89 -21.61 -15.46
C VAL A 245 -18.82 -22.77 -15.82
N ASN A 246 -18.50 -24.00 -15.40
CA ASN A 246 -19.33 -25.18 -15.66
C ASN A 246 -20.76 -25.01 -15.12
N LYS A 247 -20.91 -24.46 -13.91
CA LYS A 247 -22.22 -24.15 -13.32
C LYS A 247 -22.98 -23.07 -14.11
N ALA A 248 -22.26 -22.16 -14.76
CA ALA A 248 -22.79 -21.07 -15.55
C ALA A 248 -22.99 -21.42 -17.04
N THR A 249 -22.59 -22.61 -17.47
CA THR A 249 -22.80 -23.10 -18.84
C THR A 249 -24.27 -23.46 -19.04
N ASP A 250 -24.83 -23.10 -20.20
CA ASP A 250 -26.18 -23.51 -20.61
C ASP A 250 -26.18 -24.87 -21.31
N ASP A 251 -27.37 -25.36 -21.67
CA ASP A 251 -27.55 -26.66 -22.35
C ASP A 251 -26.85 -26.71 -23.73
N SER A 252 -26.48 -25.55 -24.29
CA SER A 252 -25.75 -25.44 -25.56
C SER A 252 -24.23 -25.45 -25.38
N GLY A 253 -23.73 -25.56 -24.15
CA GLY A 253 -22.31 -25.53 -23.84
C GLY A 253 -21.71 -24.13 -23.84
N LYS A 254 -22.52 -23.07 -23.80
CA LYS A 254 -22.06 -21.67 -23.86
C LYS A 254 -22.29 -20.93 -22.55
N VAL A 255 -21.45 -19.92 -22.30
CA VAL A 255 -21.60 -19.01 -21.16
C VAL A 255 -21.85 -17.60 -21.68
N SER A 256 -22.96 -17.00 -21.26
CA SER A 256 -23.27 -15.62 -21.64
C SER A 256 -22.37 -14.60 -20.90
N PHE A 257 -22.15 -13.44 -21.52
CA PHE A 257 -21.38 -12.34 -20.91
C PHE A 257 -21.94 -11.87 -19.56
N ASN A 258 -23.27 -11.88 -19.38
CA ASN A 258 -23.88 -11.53 -18.10
C ASN A 258 -23.51 -12.56 -17.01
N ARG A 259 -23.43 -13.85 -17.36
CA ARG A 259 -22.98 -14.90 -16.43
C ARG A 259 -21.48 -14.77 -16.12
N LEU A 260 -20.64 -14.43 -17.10
CA LEU A 260 -19.22 -14.13 -16.86
C LEU A 260 -19.04 -12.93 -15.92
N GLU A 261 -19.86 -11.89 -16.07
CA GLU A 261 -19.87 -10.75 -15.15
C GLU A 261 -20.23 -11.16 -13.71
N MET A 262 -21.19 -12.08 -13.53
CA MET A 262 -21.53 -12.62 -12.22
C MET A 262 -20.36 -13.43 -11.62
N ILE A 263 -19.67 -14.23 -12.43
CA ILE A 263 -18.47 -14.95 -11.98
C ILE A 263 -17.39 -13.96 -11.55
N ALA A 264 -17.11 -12.92 -12.36
CA ALA A 264 -16.10 -11.92 -12.01
C ALA A 264 -16.42 -11.23 -10.67
N ARG A 265 -17.70 -10.92 -10.41
CA ARG A 265 -18.16 -10.39 -9.11
C ARG A 265 -17.97 -11.38 -7.98
N GLU A 266 -18.26 -12.65 -8.20
CA GLU A 266 -18.09 -13.70 -7.19
C GLU A 266 -16.63 -13.81 -6.73
N PHE A 267 -15.68 -13.72 -7.66
CA PHE A 267 -14.24 -13.72 -7.39
C PHE A 267 -13.70 -12.35 -6.93
N ASP A 268 -14.53 -11.31 -6.93
CA ASP A 268 -14.18 -9.92 -6.61
C ASP A 268 -13.01 -9.39 -7.49
N VAL A 269 -13.12 -9.63 -8.81
CA VAL A 269 -12.15 -9.22 -9.84
C VAL A 269 -12.82 -8.49 -11.00
N THR A 270 -12.02 -7.84 -11.86
CA THR A 270 -12.55 -7.27 -13.10
C THR A 270 -12.96 -8.35 -14.10
N LEU A 271 -13.95 -8.06 -14.96
CA LEU A 271 -14.33 -8.97 -16.05
C LEU A 271 -13.17 -9.21 -17.03
N GLU A 272 -12.35 -8.19 -17.26
CA GLU A 272 -11.13 -8.30 -18.08
C GLU A 272 -10.15 -9.32 -17.49
N SER A 273 -9.88 -9.26 -16.18
CA SER A 273 -9.03 -10.25 -15.50
C SER A 273 -9.59 -11.67 -15.63
N LEU A 274 -10.91 -11.84 -15.48
CA LEU A 274 -11.55 -13.15 -15.68
C LEU A 274 -11.39 -13.64 -17.11
N ILE A 275 -11.60 -12.80 -18.12
CA ILE A 275 -11.45 -13.18 -19.54
C ILE A 275 -10.03 -13.64 -19.82
N TRP A 276 -9.01 -12.92 -19.35
CA TRP A 276 -7.62 -13.36 -19.45
C TRP A 276 -7.38 -14.68 -18.73
N ARG A 277 -7.99 -14.90 -17.56
CA ARG A 277 -7.88 -16.17 -16.85
C ARG A 277 -8.48 -17.32 -17.67
N LEU A 278 -9.64 -17.11 -18.28
CA LEU A 278 -10.30 -18.11 -19.14
C LEU A 278 -9.47 -18.43 -20.37
N HIS A 279 -8.81 -17.43 -20.97
CA HIS A 279 -7.90 -17.65 -22.09
C HIS A 279 -6.84 -18.71 -21.78
N TYR A 280 -6.18 -18.61 -20.63
CA TYR A 280 -5.17 -19.60 -20.24
C TYR A 280 -5.76 -20.93 -19.76
N VAL A 281 -6.88 -20.92 -19.04
CA VAL A 281 -7.49 -22.15 -18.49
C VAL A 281 -8.13 -23.02 -19.58
N TYR A 282 -8.73 -22.41 -20.59
CA TYR A 282 -9.43 -23.10 -21.68
C TYR A 282 -8.71 -23.02 -23.03
N ASN A 283 -7.53 -22.40 -23.07
CA ASN A 283 -6.74 -22.20 -24.29
C ASN A 283 -7.56 -21.51 -25.40
N PHE A 284 -8.27 -20.44 -25.07
CA PHE A 284 -9.03 -19.67 -26.06
C PHE A 284 -8.10 -18.99 -27.06
N ASP A 285 -8.61 -18.71 -28.26
CA ASP A 285 -7.89 -17.93 -29.24
C ASP A 285 -7.63 -16.50 -28.71
N LEU A 286 -6.46 -15.95 -29.04
CA LEU A 286 -6.04 -14.61 -28.62
C LEU A 286 -6.94 -13.53 -29.25
N ASP A 287 -7.36 -13.72 -30.49
CA ASP A 287 -8.22 -12.74 -31.17
C ASP A 287 -9.65 -12.75 -30.61
N GLU A 288 -10.16 -13.94 -30.27
CA GLU A 288 -11.41 -14.07 -29.51
C GLU A 288 -11.31 -13.39 -28.14
N THR A 289 -10.22 -13.64 -27.41
CA THR A 289 -9.96 -13.05 -26.09
C THR A 289 -9.95 -11.52 -26.17
N LYS A 290 -9.23 -10.94 -27.14
CA LYS A 290 -9.20 -9.49 -27.38
C LYS A 290 -10.58 -8.92 -27.71
N SER A 291 -11.35 -9.62 -28.56
CA SER A 291 -12.73 -9.24 -28.89
C SER A 291 -13.63 -9.20 -27.65
N TRP A 292 -13.48 -10.18 -26.76
CA TRP A 292 -14.24 -10.23 -25.51
C TRP A 292 -13.84 -9.13 -24.54
N ILE A 293 -12.56 -8.79 -24.45
CA ILE A 293 -12.08 -7.66 -23.65
C ILE A 293 -12.65 -6.35 -24.16
N GLU A 294 -12.63 -6.12 -25.47
CA GLU A 294 -13.19 -4.90 -26.07
C GLU A 294 -14.70 -4.79 -25.79
N ARG A 295 -15.43 -5.90 -25.93
CA ARG A 295 -16.85 -5.96 -25.54
C ARG A 295 -17.06 -5.66 -24.06
N SER A 296 -16.18 -6.14 -23.19
CA SER A 296 -16.24 -5.89 -21.75
C SER A 296 -16.06 -4.40 -21.42
N LYS A 297 -15.11 -3.72 -22.07
CA LYS A 297 -14.86 -2.27 -21.89
C LYS A 297 -16.06 -1.44 -22.31
N ASN A 298 -16.67 -1.78 -23.45
CA ASN A 298 -17.89 -1.13 -23.94
C ASN A 298 -19.09 -1.31 -22.98
N LEU A 299 -19.22 -2.47 -22.34
CA LEU A 299 -20.28 -2.72 -21.35
C LEU A 299 -20.07 -1.92 -20.06
N VAL A 300 -18.82 -1.81 -19.59
CA VAL A 300 -18.45 -1.06 -18.39
C VAL A 300 -18.60 0.45 -18.60
N GLN A 301 -18.32 0.97 -19.80
CA GLN A 301 -18.54 2.39 -20.10
C GLN A 301 -20.03 2.76 -20.18
N LYS A 302 -20.87 1.88 -20.76
CA LYS A 302 -22.31 2.13 -20.94
C LYS A 302 -23.12 2.02 -19.65
N ARG A 303 -22.73 1.10 -18.77
CA ARG A 303 -23.33 1.00 -17.44
C ARG A 303 -22.50 1.89 -16.54
N ALA A 304 -22.98 3.07 -16.17
CA ALA A 304 -22.40 3.87 -15.10
C ALA A 304 -22.39 3.02 -13.82
N ARG A 305 -21.39 2.15 -13.69
CA ARG A 305 -21.29 1.20 -12.60
C ARG A 305 -21.06 2.02 -11.36
N ASP A 306 -21.94 1.83 -10.39
CA ASP A 306 -21.64 2.19 -9.02
C ASP A 306 -20.25 1.63 -8.68
N LYS A 307 -19.30 2.53 -8.41
CA LYS A 307 -17.93 2.17 -8.05
C LYS A 307 -17.86 1.58 -6.64
N GLY A 308 -19.01 1.51 -5.97
CA GLY A 308 -19.12 1.22 -4.55
C GLY A 308 -18.70 2.43 -3.72
N GLU A 309 -18.70 2.23 -2.42
CA GLU A 309 -18.20 3.22 -1.47
C GLU A 309 -16.71 3.48 -1.69
N LYS A 310 -16.35 4.77 -1.68
CA LYS A 310 -14.94 5.19 -1.75
C LYS A 310 -14.26 4.75 -0.44
N PRO A 311 -13.18 3.97 -0.50
CA PRO A 311 -12.51 3.51 0.71
C PRO A 311 -11.89 4.71 1.42
N GLU A 312 -11.85 4.65 2.74
CA GLU A 312 -11.11 5.62 3.53
C GLU A 312 -9.60 5.44 3.35
N LEU A 313 -8.88 6.56 3.50
CA LEU A 313 -7.44 6.62 3.36
C LEU A 313 -6.73 5.65 4.30
N PHE A 314 -7.10 5.71 5.59
CA PHE A 314 -6.49 4.91 6.63
C PHE A 314 -7.30 3.64 6.89
N PRO A 315 -6.64 2.47 6.95
CA PRO A 315 -7.32 1.23 7.29
C PRO A 315 -7.75 1.19 8.76
N GLU A 316 -8.73 0.35 9.09
CA GLU A 316 -9.24 0.20 10.45
C GLU A 316 -8.15 -0.09 11.48
N ARG A 317 -7.18 -0.96 11.16
CA ARG A 317 -6.05 -1.24 12.04
C ARG A 317 -5.23 0.01 12.38
N TYR A 318 -4.98 0.90 11.41
CA TYR A 318 -4.26 2.15 11.66
C TYR A 318 -5.04 3.04 12.63
N LYS A 319 -6.35 3.18 12.43
CA LYS A 319 -7.22 3.97 13.31
C LYS A 319 -7.25 3.40 14.72
N ALA A 320 -7.38 2.08 14.85
CA ALA A 320 -7.36 1.39 16.14
C ALA A 320 -6.04 1.62 16.90
N LEU A 321 -4.89 1.58 16.20
CA LEU A 321 -3.60 1.88 16.81
C LEU A 321 -3.45 3.36 17.18
N ALA A 322 -3.98 4.28 16.37
CA ALA A 322 -4.00 5.71 16.70
C ALA A 322 -4.84 5.99 17.94
N ILE A 323 -6.00 5.34 18.07
CA ILE A 323 -6.84 5.39 19.27
C ILE A 323 -6.09 4.79 20.47
N GLY A 324 -5.49 3.60 20.32
CA GLY A 324 -4.73 2.96 21.38
C GLY A 324 -3.57 3.83 21.88
N ALA A 325 -2.78 4.38 20.96
CA ALA A 325 -1.68 5.29 21.31
C ALA A 325 -2.17 6.56 22.01
N LEU A 326 -3.35 7.09 21.65
CA LEU A 326 -3.96 8.18 22.37
C LEU A 326 -4.31 7.72 23.79
N LEU A 327 -5.08 6.64 23.94
CA LEU A 327 -5.56 6.09 25.21
C LEU A 327 -4.44 5.75 26.19
N ASP A 328 -3.33 5.24 25.67
CA ASP A 328 -2.12 4.93 26.44
C ASP A 328 -1.28 6.17 26.81
N GLY A 329 -1.73 7.37 26.42
CA GLY A 329 -1.04 8.64 26.69
C GLY A 329 0.22 8.88 25.86
N GLN A 330 0.47 8.05 24.83
CA GLN A 330 1.66 8.12 23.97
C GLN A 330 1.60 9.32 23.01
N ILE A 331 0.40 9.75 22.63
CA ILE A 331 0.18 10.92 21.79
C ILE A 331 -0.88 11.85 22.37
N SER A 332 -0.76 13.14 22.10
CA SER A 332 -1.80 14.12 22.43
C SER A 332 -2.94 14.09 21.41
N ILE A 333 -4.11 14.66 21.78
CA ILE A 333 -5.23 14.82 20.84
C ILE A 333 -4.85 15.62 19.58
N GLY A 334 -3.91 16.56 19.69
CA GLY A 334 -3.41 17.31 18.54
C GLY A 334 -2.59 16.44 17.60
N LYS A 335 -1.75 15.56 18.15
CA LYS A 335 -0.97 14.59 17.37
C LYS A 335 -1.86 13.50 16.75
N PHE A 336 -2.88 13.03 17.48
CA PHE A 336 -3.93 12.14 16.95
C PHE A 336 -4.66 12.77 15.77
N ALA A 337 -5.15 14.01 15.90
CA ALA A 337 -5.83 14.73 14.84
C ALA A 337 -4.96 14.84 13.57
N ARG A 338 -3.66 15.12 13.74
CA ARG A 338 -2.69 15.16 12.64
C ARG A 338 -2.46 13.80 11.99
N PHE A 339 -2.32 12.72 12.78
CA PHE A 339 -2.13 11.35 12.28
C PHE A 339 -3.36 10.82 11.53
N MET A 340 -4.55 11.27 11.93
CA MET A 340 -5.83 10.93 11.31
C MET A 340 -6.23 11.91 10.18
N GLN A 341 -5.43 12.96 9.93
CA GLN A 341 -5.71 14.04 8.97
C GLN A 341 -7.08 14.70 9.13
N ILE A 342 -7.46 14.95 10.38
CA ILE A 342 -8.70 15.62 10.73
C ILE A 342 -8.41 16.85 11.59
N SER A 343 -9.36 17.77 11.65
CA SER A 343 -9.24 18.91 12.56
C SER A 343 -9.27 18.43 14.02
N ARG A 344 -8.73 19.25 14.93
CA ARG A 344 -8.79 18.94 16.36
C ARG A 344 -10.23 18.86 16.90
N SER A 345 -11.19 19.56 16.29
CA SER A 345 -12.61 19.42 16.65
C SER A 345 -13.17 18.09 16.14
N ALA A 346 -12.91 17.75 14.88
CA ALA A 346 -13.36 16.48 14.29
C ALA A 346 -12.76 15.27 15.01
N ALA A 347 -11.53 15.37 15.54
CA ALA A 347 -10.94 14.34 16.39
C ALA A 347 -11.73 14.09 17.67
N LYS A 348 -12.26 15.15 18.31
CA LYS A 348 -13.10 15.01 19.50
C LYS A 348 -14.43 14.34 19.19
N ASP A 349 -15.04 14.73 18.07
CA ASP A 349 -16.31 14.16 17.60
C ASP A 349 -16.13 12.68 17.24
N TYR A 350 -15.03 12.35 16.55
CA TYR A 350 -14.66 10.98 16.21
C TYR A 350 -14.55 10.08 17.45
N LEU A 351 -13.79 10.51 18.47
CA LEU A 351 -13.64 9.76 19.72
C LEU A 351 -14.97 9.61 20.48
N SER A 352 -15.81 10.65 20.47
CA SER A 352 -17.13 10.61 21.10
C SER A 352 -18.06 9.60 20.43
N ASN A 353 -18.01 9.52 19.09
CA ASN A 353 -18.80 8.55 18.31
C ASN A 353 -18.35 7.10 18.58
N GLU A 354 -17.05 6.89 18.80
CA GLU A 354 -16.47 5.61 19.23
C GLU A 354 -16.74 5.30 20.72
N SER A 355 -17.52 6.13 21.42
CA SER A 355 -17.82 6.01 22.85
C SER A 355 -16.58 6.06 23.76
N ILE A 356 -15.55 6.80 23.35
CA ILE A 356 -14.29 6.95 24.08
C ILE A 356 -14.31 8.28 24.84
N ASP A 357 -14.35 8.21 26.18
CA ASP A 357 -14.27 9.39 27.04
C ASP A 357 -12.81 9.83 27.22
N TYR A 358 -12.40 10.86 26.47
CA TYR A 358 -11.05 11.40 26.53
C TYR A 358 -10.89 12.49 27.63
N ALA A 359 -11.94 12.83 28.37
CA ALA A 359 -11.87 13.85 29.42
C ALA A 359 -11.13 13.37 30.69
N GLU A 360 -11.01 12.05 30.88
CA GLU A 360 -10.31 11.43 32.01
C GLU A 360 -8.84 11.08 31.73
N MET A 361 -8.32 11.43 30.55
CA MET A 361 -6.98 11.05 30.13
C MET A 361 -5.91 11.92 30.79
N PRO A 362 -4.77 11.34 31.24
CA PRO A 362 -3.70 12.12 31.84
C PRO A 362 -3.18 13.15 30.84
N VAL A 363 -3.32 14.43 31.20
CA VAL A 363 -2.79 15.54 30.42
C VAL A 363 -1.27 15.42 30.43
N THR A 364 -0.68 14.91 29.35
CA THR A 364 0.76 15.01 29.13
C THR A 364 1.09 16.48 28.85
N ASN A 365 1.51 17.18 29.91
CA ASN A 365 2.12 18.50 29.79
C ASN A 365 3.47 18.34 29.10
N PHE A 366 3.64 19.00 27.95
CA PHE A 366 4.94 19.22 27.32
C PHE A 366 5.66 20.40 27.97
#